data_AF-A0A1S3JH83-F1
#
_entry.id   AF-A0A1S3JH83-F1
#
_cell.length_a   1.000
_cell.length_b   1.000
_cell.length_c   1.000
_cell.angle_alpha   90.00
_cell.angle_beta   90.00
_cell.angle_gamma   90.00
#
_symmetry.space_group_name_H-M   'P 1'
#
loop_
_entity.id
_entity.type
_entity.pdbx_description
1 polymer ?
#
loop_
_entity_poly.entity_id
_entity_poly.type
_entity_poly.pdbx_seq_one_letter_code
_entity_poly.pdbx_strand_id
1 'polypeptide(L)'
;MFCLPGRRMAASFRFRRYIVGFVCAQTIFILFQVFVFYPCVVRAPLDLDLLKREADTTNLDAQFDQTGWYKATWDSLDKRPIPKWYEEAKLGVFIHWGVYAVPGFAATSSEWFWYWWKTPQKYFEQNKEYRVDVGKGVKKFVAEKLAPGWEYTDFAPEFLGEFFDAGKWANIFKASGARYLTFLS
;
A
#
# COMPACT_ATOMS: atom_id res chain seq x y z
N MET A 1 -5.28 58.74 -16.36
CA MET A 1 -4.20 59.75 -16.45
C MET A 1 -3.49 59.71 -15.10
N PHE A 2 -2.41 58.94 -14.91
CA PHE A 2 -1.06 59.15 -15.42
C PHE A 2 -0.28 57.83 -15.57
N CYS A 3 0.69 57.86 -16.49
CA CYS A 3 1.65 56.81 -16.83
C CYS A 3 3.03 57.08 -16.22
N LEU A 4 3.69 56.00 -15.71
CA LEU A 4 5.14 55.64 -15.75
C LEU A 4 6.17 56.55 -15.02
N PRO A 5 7.41 56.06 -14.65
CA PRO A 5 8.18 54.94 -15.25
C PRO A 5 9.03 54.02 -14.32
N GLY A 6 9.28 52.80 -14.81
CA GLY A 6 10.63 52.22 -15.01
C GLY A 6 11.49 51.79 -13.80
N ARG A 7 11.68 50.46 -13.65
CA ARG A 7 12.99 49.83 -13.35
C ARG A 7 12.95 48.33 -13.75
N ARG A 8 13.64 47.99 -14.84
CA ARG A 8 14.07 46.63 -15.19
C ARG A 8 15.58 46.53 -15.04
N MET A 9 16.04 45.28 -14.83
CA MET A 9 17.41 44.75 -14.94
C MET A 9 18.25 44.71 -13.65
N ALA A 10 18.19 43.56 -12.97
CA ALA A 10 19.32 43.01 -12.17
C ALA A 10 19.17 41.52 -11.79
N ALA A 11 18.09 40.81 -12.16
CA ALA A 11 17.86 39.44 -11.70
C ALA A 11 18.41 38.33 -12.63
N SER A 12 18.70 38.64 -13.90
CA SER A 12 18.95 37.59 -14.92
C SER A 12 20.37 36.99 -14.89
N PHE A 13 21.35 37.63 -14.25
CA PHE A 13 22.75 37.18 -14.27
C PHE A 13 23.12 36.23 -13.11
N ARG A 14 22.44 36.30 -11.96
CA ARG A 14 22.72 35.40 -10.82
C ARG A 14 22.15 34.01 -11.00
N PHE A 15 21.04 33.84 -11.73
CA PHE A 15 20.37 32.55 -11.86
C PHE A 15 21.10 31.55 -12.79
N ARG A 16 21.79 32.05 -13.82
CA ARG A 16 22.52 31.21 -14.79
C ARG A 16 23.74 30.49 -14.20
N ARG A 17 24.40 31.05 -13.17
CA ARG A 17 25.59 30.43 -12.53
C ARG A 17 25.21 29.25 -11.62
N TYR A 18 24.02 29.28 -11.00
CA TYR A 18 23.56 28.19 -10.13
C TYR A 18 23.14 26.94 -10.92
N ILE A 19 22.49 27.11 -12.08
CA ILE A 19 22.03 25.97 -12.89
C ILE A 19 23.20 25.19 -13.50
N VAL A 20 24.23 25.88 -14.01
CA VAL A 20 25.41 25.21 -14.60
C VAL A 20 26.23 24.48 -13.52
N GLY A 21 26.33 25.05 -12.31
CA GLY A 21 27.00 24.39 -11.18
C GLY A 21 26.25 23.15 -10.67
N PHE A 22 24.92 23.20 -10.62
CA PHE A 22 24.10 22.09 -10.10
C PHE A 22 24.03 20.91 -11.08
N VAL A 23 23.93 21.18 -12.39
CA VAL A 23 23.93 20.13 -13.43
C VAL A 23 25.28 19.39 -13.48
N CYS A 24 26.40 20.11 -13.29
CA CYS A 24 27.75 19.53 -13.28
C CYS A 24 27.99 18.64 -12.03
N ALA A 25 27.49 19.05 -10.87
CA ALA A 25 27.59 18.26 -9.63
C ALA A 25 26.75 16.96 -9.69
N GLN A 26 25.57 17.00 -10.31
CA GLN A 26 24.72 15.81 -10.48
C GLN A 26 25.31 14.79 -11.47
N THR A 27 26.00 15.23 -12.53
CA THR A 27 26.61 14.30 -13.50
C THR A 27 27.81 13.56 -12.92
N ILE A 28 28.62 14.23 -12.09
CA ILE A 28 29.77 13.62 -11.41
C ILE A 28 29.33 12.59 -10.37
N PHE A 29 28.23 12.84 -9.64
CA PHE A 29 27.70 11.90 -8.65
C PHE A 29 27.10 10.63 -9.28
N ILE A 30 26.41 10.77 -10.43
CA ILE A 30 25.86 9.64 -11.17
C ILE A 30 26.98 8.79 -11.79
N LEU A 31 28.03 9.42 -12.34
CA LEU A 31 29.19 8.68 -12.86
C LEU A 31 29.98 7.96 -11.75
N PHE A 32 30.05 8.53 -10.54
CA PHE A 32 30.67 7.87 -9.39
C PHE A 32 29.85 6.67 -8.90
N GLN A 33 28.51 6.75 -8.89
CA GLN A 33 27.66 5.60 -8.57
C GLN A 33 27.78 4.49 -9.63
N VAL A 34 27.85 4.83 -10.92
CA VAL A 34 28.01 3.83 -11.98
C VAL A 34 29.41 3.20 -11.93
N PHE A 35 30.51 3.96 -11.84
CA PHE A 35 31.85 3.33 -11.89
C PHE A 35 32.28 2.62 -10.60
N VAL A 36 31.76 3.01 -9.44
CA VAL A 36 32.16 2.40 -8.15
C VAL A 36 31.23 1.25 -7.73
N PHE A 37 29.92 1.31 -8.03
CA PHE A 37 28.99 0.26 -7.62
C PHE A 37 28.70 -0.81 -8.68
N TYR A 38 28.80 -0.52 -9.98
CA TYR A 38 28.57 -1.57 -11.00
C TYR A 38 29.56 -2.75 -10.95
N PRO A 39 30.87 -2.58 -10.63
CA PRO A 39 31.77 -3.73 -10.54
C PRO A 39 31.48 -4.65 -9.35
N CYS A 40 30.70 -4.18 -8.37
CA CYS A 40 30.33 -4.95 -7.17
C CYS A 40 29.11 -5.84 -7.42
N VAL A 41 28.15 -5.39 -8.23
CA VAL A 41 26.92 -6.16 -8.54
C VAL A 41 27.17 -7.28 -9.56
N VAL A 42 28.15 -7.12 -10.47
CA VAL A 42 28.43 -8.12 -11.53
C VAL A 42 29.42 -9.21 -11.07
N ARG A 43 29.77 -9.26 -9.77
CA ARG A 43 30.66 -10.29 -9.22
C ARG A 43 30.04 -11.15 -8.12
N ALA A 44 28.72 -11.24 -8.09
CA ALA A 44 28.08 -12.36 -7.40
C ALA A 44 28.46 -13.64 -8.18
N PRO A 45 29.13 -14.63 -7.57
CA PRO A 45 29.31 -15.92 -8.21
C PRO A 45 27.93 -16.44 -8.60
N LEU A 46 27.78 -16.82 -9.88
CA LEU A 46 26.62 -17.54 -10.35
C LEU A 46 26.52 -18.80 -9.49
N ASP A 47 25.56 -18.82 -8.57
CA ASP A 47 25.40 -19.90 -7.62
C ASP A 47 24.95 -21.16 -8.36
N LEU A 48 25.93 -22.01 -8.67
CA LEU A 48 25.76 -23.30 -9.31
C LEU A 48 24.87 -24.25 -8.48
N ASP A 49 24.60 -23.95 -7.21
CA ASP A 49 23.68 -24.72 -6.38
C ASP A 49 22.20 -24.35 -6.67
N LEU A 50 21.91 -23.17 -7.22
CA LEU A 50 20.57 -22.84 -7.73
C LEU A 50 20.20 -23.62 -8.99
N LEU A 51 21.18 -23.96 -9.83
CA LEU A 51 20.96 -24.80 -11.03
C LEU A 51 20.90 -26.30 -10.70
N LYS A 52 21.54 -26.75 -9.61
CA LYS A 52 21.43 -28.14 -9.14
C LYS A 52 20.08 -28.44 -8.48
N ARG A 53 19.29 -27.43 -8.12
CA ARG A 53 17.97 -27.62 -7.51
C ARG A 53 16.88 -28.11 -8.47
N GLU A 54 17.19 -28.25 -9.76
CA GLU A 54 16.26 -28.75 -10.78
C GLU A 54 16.35 -30.27 -11.05
N ALA A 55 17.13 -31.06 -10.30
CA ALA A 55 17.27 -32.50 -10.62
C ALA A 55 17.37 -33.46 -9.43
N ASP A 56 16.57 -33.27 -8.36
CA ASP A 56 16.27 -34.38 -7.44
C ASP A 56 14.77 -34.71 -7.48
N THR A 57 14.41 -35.60 -8.40
CA THR A 57 13.03 -36.07 -8.62
C THR A 57 12.67 -37.28 -7.75
N THR A 58 13.53 -37.71 -6.83
CA THR A 58 13.33 -38.96 -6.08
C THR A 58 12.22 -38.88 -5.01
N ASN A 59 11.62 -37.71 -4.78
CA ASN A 59 10.65 -37.50 -3.71
C ASN A 59 9.43 -36.64 -4.11
N LEU A 60 9.05 -36.67 -5.39
CA LEU A 60 7.89 -35.92 -5.89
C LEU A 60 6.56 -36.51 -5.39
N ASP A 61 6.48 -37.83 -5.24
CA ASP A 61 5.28 -38.55 -4.76
C ASP A 61 4.91 -38.22 -3.32
N ALA A 62 5.86 -37.75 -2.50
CA ALA A 62 5.56 -37.29 -1.13
C ALA A 62 4.95 -35.88 -1.12
N GLN A 63 5.24 -35.06 -2.13
CA GLN A 63 4.94 -33.62 -2.14
C GLN A 63 3.72 -33.27 -2.96
N PHE A 64 3.46 -34.03 -4.03
CA PHE A 64 2.36 -33.80 -4.94
C PHE A 64 1.36 -34.96 -4.90
N ASP A 65 0.08 -34.67 -5.15
CA ASP A 65 -0.95 -35.65 -5.41
C ASP A 65 -0.79 -36.23 -6.83
N GLN A 66 -1.66 -37.18 -7.20
CA GLN A 66 -1.57 -37.85 -8.50
C GLN A 66 -1.86 -36.93 -9.69
N THR A 67 -2.26 -35.68 -9.45
CA THR A 67 -2.48 -34.65 -10.46
C THR A 67 -1.30 -33.69 -10.60
N GLY A 68 -0.27 -33.83 -9.75
CA GLY A 68 0.88 -32.92 -9.69
C GLY A 68 0.64 -31.69 -8.80
N TRP A 69 -0.39 -31.71 -7.94
CA TRP A 69 -0.77 -30.60 -7.06
C TRP A 69 -0.34 -30.86 -5.62
N TYR A 70 -0.19 -29.83 -4.80
CA TYR A 70 0.12 -30.02 -3.37
C TYR A 70 -0.96 -30.85 -2.68
N LYS A 71 -0.56 -31.78 -1.81
CA LYS A 71 -1.48 -32.52 -0.94
C LYS A 71 -2.06 -31.58 0.12
N ALA A 72 -3.28 -31.88 0.58
CA ALA A 72 -3.94 -31.16 1.68
C ALA A 72 -3.34 -31.52 3.06
N THR A 73 -2.01 -31.51 3.19
CA THR A 73 -1.27 -31.77 4.43
C THR A 73 -0.21 -30.68 4.64
N TRP A 74 0.09 -30.35 5.90
CA TRP A 74 1.08 -29.31 6.22
C TRP A 74 2.46 -29.59 5.62
N ASP A 75 2.94 -30.83 5.71
CA ASP A 75 4.23 -31.25 5.15
C ASP A 75 4.37 -31.02 3.63
N SER A 76 3.26 -31.05 2.89
CA SER A 76 3.24 -30.74 1.45
C SER A 76 3.14 -29.23 1.22
N LEU A 77 2.25 -28.57 1.94
CA LEU A 77 1.96 -27.14 1.79
C LEU A 77 3.10 -26.22 2.21
N ASP A 78 3.88 -26.60 3.23
CA ASP A 78 5.00 -25.78 3.74
C ASP A 78 6.23 -25.80 2.81
N LYS A 79 6.26 -26.72 1.85
CA LYS A 79 7.31 -26.78 0.82
C LYS A 79 7.09 -25.80 -0.32
N ARG A 80 5.94 -25.11 -0.36
CA ARG A 80 5.60 -24.12 -1.39
C ARG A 80 6.61 -22.97 -1.37
N PRO A 81 7.37 -22.74 -2.46
CA PRO A 81 8.28 -21.61 -2.51
C PRO A 81 7.48 -20.30 -2.56
N ILE A 82 8.04 -19.23 -2.00
CA ILE A 82 7.51 -17.89 -2.20
C ILE A 82 7.65 -17.57 -3.70
N PRO A 83 6.57 -17.13 -4.38
CA PRO A 83 6.67 -16.76 -5.79
C PRO A 83 7.67 -15.62 -6.01
N LYS A 84 8.56 -15.76 -7.01
CA LYS A 84 9.61 -14.78 -7.30
C LYS A 84 9.08 -13.35 -7.44
N TRP A 85 7.93 -13.19 -8.11
CA TRP A 85 7.31 -11.86 -8.28
C TRP A 85 6.99 -11.17 -6.95
N TYR A 86 6.56 -11.92 -5.92
CA TYR A 86 6.21 -11.37 -4.61
C TYR A 86 7.46 -11.01 -3.82
N GLU A 87 8.48 -11.87 -3.91
CA GLU A 87 9.79 -11.59 -3.34
C GLU A 87 10.40 -10.33 -3.95
N GLU A 88 10.31 -10.14 -5.26
CA GLU A 88 10.85 -8.96 -5.98
C GLU A 88 10.00 -7.70 -5.84
N ALA A 89 8.71 -7.82 -5.53
CA ALA A 89 7.77 -6.71 -5.51
C ALA A 89 8.12 -5.64 -4.47
N LYS A 90 8.54 -6.04 -3.26
CA LYS A 90 8.94 -5.23 -2.08
C LYS A 90 7.94 -4.19 -1.55
N LEU A 91 7.03 -3.68 -2.38
CA LEU A 91 6.02 -2.68 -2.05
C LEU A 91 4.69 -3.06 -2.71
N GLY A 92 3.65 -3.18 -1.88
CA GLY A 92 2.27 -3.28 -2.33
C GLY A 92 1.38 -2.28 -1.62
N VAL A 93 0.18 -2.09 -2.15
CA VAL A 93 -0.85 -1.24 -1.57
C VAL A 93 -2.04 -2.11 -1.15
N PHE A 94 -2.52 -1.90 0.07
CA PHE A 94 -3.70 -2.57 0.59
C PHE A 94 -4.82 -1.55 0.84
N ILE A 95 -5.99 -1.82 0.28
CA ILE A 95 -7.12 -0.88 0.28
C ILE A 95 -8.22 -1.39 1.19
N HIS A 96 -8.55 -0.59 2.21
CA HIS A 96 -9.75 -0.74 3.03
C HIS A 96 -10.85 0.16 2.46
N TRP A 97 -11.66 -0.40 1.56
CA TRP A 97 -12.80 0.29 0.97
C TRP A 97 -14.00 -0.65 0.87
N GLY A 98 -15.11 -0.26 1.48
CA GLY A 98 -16.34 -1.05 1.55
C GLY A 98 -17.45 -0.27 2.24
N VAL A 99 -18.54 -0.94 2.63
CA VAL A 99 -19.72 -0.31 3.24
C VAL A 99 -19.38 0.49 4.51
N TYR A 100 -18.38 0.06 5.28
CA TYR A 100 -17.89 0.79 6.46
C TYR A 100 -17.30 2.17 6.13
N ALA A 101 -16.91 2.42 4.87
CA ALA A 101 -16.39 3.72 4.43
C ALA A 101 -17.50 4.74 4.14
N VAL A 102 -18.75 4.30 3.93
CA VAL A 102 -19.91 5.16 3.65
C VAL A 102 -20.13 6.23 4.73
N PRO A 103 -20.17 5.92 6.05
CA PRO A 103 -20.36 6.95 7.07
C PRO A 103 -19.21 7.95 7.16
N GLY A 104 -18.05 7.68 6.55
CA GLY A 104 -16.90 8.60 6.53
C GLY A 104 -16.36 8.98 7.92
N PHE A 105 -16.69 8.22 8.96
CA PHE A 105 -16.32 8.55 10.34
C PHE A 105 -14.90 8.06 10.65
N ALA A 106 -13.93 8.92 10.38
CA ALA A 106 -12.50 8.63 10.52
C ALA A 106 -11.94 8.84 11.94
N ALA A 107 -12.77 9.24 12.91
CA ALA A 107 -12.33 9.33 14.30
C ALA A 107 -12.19 7.91 14.85
N THR A 108 -11.04 7.29 14.57
CA THR A 108 -10.48 6.06 15.18
C THR A 108 -11.23 4.75 14.98
N SER A 109 -12.40 4.74 14.35
CA SER A 109 -13.20 3.52 14.15
C SER A 109 -12.96 2.77 12.85
N SER A 110 -12.30 3.38 11.85
CA SER A 110 -11.86 2.79 10.57
C SER A 110 -12.81 1.69 10.04
N GLU A 111 -12.29 0.53 9.60
CA GLU A 111 -13.03 -0.64 9.13
C GLU A 111 -13.85 -1.35 10.23
N TRP A 112 -13.70 -0.92 11.49
CA TRP A 112 -14.36 -1.50 12.68
C TRP A 112 -15.60 -0.71 13.12
N PHE A 113 -16.09 0.23 12.31
CA PHE A 113 -17.24 1.08 12.66
C PHE A 113 -18.43 0.27 13.24
N TRP A 114 -18.79 -0.82 12.58
CA TRP A 114 -19.87 -1.71 13.03
C TRP A 114 -19.61 -2.29 14.43
N TYR A 115 -18.38 -2.77 14.68
CA TYR A 115 -17.99 -3.33 15.96
C TYR A 115 -18.10 -2.30 17.09
N TRP A 116 -17.58 -1.09 16.89
CA TRP A 116 -17.65 0.00 17.88
C TRP A 116 -19.07 0.46 18.15
N TRP A 117 -19.92 0.45 17.12
CA TRP A 117 -21.33 0.78 17.24
C TRP A 117 -22.10 -0.30 18.02
N LYS A 118 -22.03 -1.56 17.58
CA LYS A 118 -22.86 -2.64 18.11
C LYS A 118 -22.36 -3.19 19.44
N THR A 119 -21.08 -3.03 19.77
CA THR A 119 -20.55 -3.46 21.07
C THR A 119 -21.04 -2.53 22.19
N PRO A 120 -21.65 -3.06 23.27
CA PRO A 120 -22.12 -2.25 24.39
C PRO A 120 -21.02 -1.39 24.99
N GLN A 121 -21.33 -0.14 25.32
CA GLN A 121 -20.31 0.78 25.85
C GLN A 121 -19.64 0.28 27.13
N LYS A 122 -20.43 -0.40 27.98
CA LYS A 122 -19.95 -1.02 29.23
C LYS A 122 -18.86 -2.05 29.00
N TYR A 123 -18.88 -2.78 27.87
CA TYR A 123 -17.83 -3.74 27.53
C TYR A 123 -16.48 -3.04 27.39
N PHE A 124 -16.44 -1.88 26.71
CA PHE A 124 -15.21 -1.10 26.58
C PHE A 124 -14.77 -0.51 27.93
N GLU A 125 -15.71 -0.02 28.74
CA GLU A 125 -15.38 0.58 30.05
C GLU A 125 -14.81 -0.43 31.04
N GLN A 126 -15.23 -1.70 30.96
CA GLN A 126 -14.74 -2.78 31.82
C GLN A 126 -13.38 -3.30 31.38
N ASN A 127 -13.08 -3.24 30.08
CA ASN A 127 -11.82 -3.71 29.52
C ASN A 127 -10.94 -2.49 29.20
N LYS A 128 -10.19 -2.00 30.20
CA LYS A 128 -9.41 -0.75 30.15
C LYS A 128 -8.34 -0.67 29.05
N GLU A 129 -8.03 -1.77 28.37
CA GLU A 129 -7.14 -1.81 27.21
C GLU A 129 -7.81 -1.27 25.93
N TYR A 130 -9.14 -1.33 25.85
CA TYR A 130 -9.87 -0.87 24.66
C TYR A 130 -10.04 0.63 24.65
N ARG A 131 -10.02 1.21 23.45
CA ARG A 131 -10.22 2.65 23.24
C ARG A 131 -11.69 3.04 23.45
N VAL A 132 -12.07 3.21 24.71
CA VAL A 132 -13.43 3.52 25.17
C VAL A 132 -14.01 4.76 24.48
N ASP A 133 -13.17 5.75 24.22
CA ASP A 133 -13.46 7.00 23.52
C ASP A 133 -13.97 6.77 22.09
N VAL A 134 -13.43 5.77 21.39
CA VAL A 134 -13.86 5.41 20.02
C VAL A 134 -15.29 4.89 20.03
N GLY A 135 -15.59 3.96 20.94
CA GLY A 135 -16.94 3.44 21.12
C GLY A 135 -17.96 4.53 21.45
N LYS A 136 -17.58 5.50 22.29
CA LYS A 136 -18.42 6.67 22.60
C LYS A 136 -18.61 7.57 21.38
N GLY A 137 -17.53 7.84 20.65
CA GLY A 137 -17.54 8.68 19.45
C GLY A 137 -18.45 8.12 18.36
N VAL A 138 -18.32 6.82 18.06
CA VAL A 138 -19.16 6.15 17.05
C VAL A 138 -20.63 6.17 17.45
N LYS A 139 -20.96 5.81 18.69
CA LYS A 139 -22.37 5.81 19.15
C LYS A 139 -22.97 7.21 19.13
N LYS A 140 -22.19 8.24 19.51
CA LYS A 140 -22.61 9.64 19.42
C LYS A 140 -22.87 10.04 17.98
N PHE A 141 -21.95 9.72 17.07
CA PHE A 141 -22.12 9.98 15.64
C PHE A 141 -23.40 9.35 15.10
N VAL A 142 -23.65 8.08 15.39
CA VAL A 142 -24.89 7.39 14.96
C VAL A 142 -26.13 8.10 15.49
N ALA A 143 -26.16 8.40 16.80
CA ALA A 143 -27.31 9.03 17.43
C ALA A 143 -27.61 10.45 16.87
N GLU A 144 -26.58 11.17 16.42
CA GLU A 144 -26.71 12.53 15.90
C GLU A 144 -26.93 12.60 14.38
N LYS A 145 -26.43 11.61 13.63
CA LYS A 145 -26.36 11.69 12.15
C LYS A 145 -27.28 10.72 11.43
N LEU A 146 -27.67 9.61 12.06
CA LEU A 146 -28.49 8.58 11.43
C LEU A 146 -29.93 8.65 11.94
N ALA A 147 -30.88 8.27 11.09
CA ALA A 147 -32.29 8.26 11.45
C ALA A 147 -32.58 7.23 12.58
N PRO A 148 -33.60 7.47 13.42
CA PRO A 148 -34.03 6.46 14.38
C PRO A 148 -34.36 5.13 13.69
N GLY A 149 -33.81 4.03 14.20
CA GLY A 149 -33.99 2.70 13.61
C GLY A 149 -33.04 2.35 12.46
N TRP A 150 -32.12 3.26 12.10
CA TRP A 150 -31.09 2.97 11.10
C TRP A 150 -30.17 1.83 11.54
N GLU A 151 -29.99 0.85 10.67
CA GLU A 151 -29.13 -0.30 10.83
C GLU A 151 -27.88 -0.19 9.94
N TYR A 152 -26.83 -0.94 10.27
CA TYR A 152 -25.59 -0.88 9.49
C TYR A 152 -25.76 -1.37 8.04
N THR A 153 -26.69 -2.30 7.82
CA THR A 153 -27.04 -2.80 6.48
C THR A 153 -27.64 -1.72 5.59
N ASP A 154 -28.22 -0.67 6.17
CA ASP A 154 -28.84 0.43 5.41
C ASP A 154 -27.79 1.30 4.71
N PHE A 155 -26.50 1.18 5.06
CA PHE A 155 -25.41 1.78 4.30
C PHE A 155 -25.05 1.05 3.01
N ALA A 156 -25.47 -0.21 2.83
CA ALA A 156 -25.15 -0.99 1.63
C ALA A 156 -25.64 -0.34 0.33
N PRO A 157 -26.90 0.13 0.20
CA PRO A 157 -27.35 0.82 -1.00
C PRO A 157 -26.65 2.18 -1.23
N GLU A 158 -26.11 2.80 -0.19
CA GLU A 158 -25.39 4.08 -0.27
C GLU A 158 -23.92 3.92 -0.69
N PHE A 159 -23.41 2.68 -0.75
CA PHE A 159 -22.06 2.40 -1.24
C PHE A 159 -22.00 2.41 -2.77
N LEU A 160 -22.16 3.59 -3.36
CA LEU A 160 -22.32 3.77 -4.81
C LEU A 160 -20.99 3.85 -5.58
N GLY A 161 -19.92 4.31 -4.95
CA GLY A 161 -18.64 4.52 -5.63
C GLY A 161 -18.72 5.50 -6.79
N GLU A 162 -19.55 6.55 -6.70
CA GLU A 162 -19.88 7.47 -7.81
C GLU A 162 -18.66 8.10 -8.50
N PHE A 163 -17.57 8.29 -7.74
CA PHE A 163 -16.31 8.86 -8.24
C PHE A 163 -15.19 7.83 -8.39
N PHE A 164 -15.51 6.54 -8.29
CA PHE A 164 -14.52 5.48 -8.43
C PHE A 164 -14.07 5.37 -9.89
N ASP A 165 -12.75 5.41 -10.07
CA ASP A 165 -12.10 5.28 -11.36
C ASP A 165 -10.88 4.36 -11.20
N ALA A 166 -11.07 3.10 -11.58
CA ALA A 166 -10.04 2.07 -11.48
C ALA A 166 -8.77 2.43 -12.27
N GLY A 167 -8.91 3.13 -13.41
CA GLY A 167 -7.79 3.56 -14.23
C GLY A 167 -6.94 4.62 -13.53
N LYS A 168 -7.58 5.63 -12.94
CA LYS A 168 -6.89 6.65 -12.12
C LYS A 168 -6.18 6.01 -10.93
N TRP A 169 -6.84 5.10 -10.23
CA TRP A 169 -6.27 4.39 -9.09
C TRP A 169 -5.03 3.58 -9.50
N ALA A 170 -5.15 2.76 -10.55
CA ALA A 170 -4.03 1.99 -11.08
C ALA A 170 -2.85 2.87 -11.51
N ASN A 171 -3.12 4.02 -12.14
CA ASN A 171 -2.09 4.99 -12.52
C ASN A 171 -1.37 5.57 -11.30
N ILE A 172 -2.10 5.94 -10.24
CA ILE A 172 -1.53 6.45 -8.99
C ILE A 172 -0.66 5.38 -8.30
N PHE A 173 -1.14 4.14 -8.19
CA PHE A 173 -0.38 3.06 -7.54
C PHE A 173 0.85 2.65 -8.34
N LYS A 174 0.75 2.65 -9.67
CA LYS A 174 1.91 2.44 -10.53
C LYS A 174 2.94 3.56 -10.33
N ALA A 175 2.48 4.81 -10.25
CA ALA A 175 3.35 5.97 -10.04
C ALA A 175 4.00 6.00 -8.64
N SER A 176 3.36 5.42 -7.61
CA SER A 176 3.94 5.28 -6.27
C SER A 176 5.04 4.20 -6.20
N GLY A 177 5.22 3.40 -7.25
CA GLY A 177 6.18 2.32 -7.31
C GLY A 177 5.65 0.99 -6.76
N ALA A 178 4.38 0.92 -6.35
CA ALA A 178 3.77 -0.33 -5.91
C ALA A 178 3.78 -1.38 -7.03
N ARG A 179 3.96 -2.65 -6.65
CA ARG A 179 4.07 -3.79 -7.55
C ARG A 179 2.91 -4.78 -7.44
N TYR A 180 2.11 -4.66 -6.38
CA TYR A 180 0.85 -5.38 -6.24
C TYR A 180 -0.18 -4.56 -5.46
N LEU A 181 -1.44 -4.92 -5.66
CA LEU A 181 -2.60 -4.29 -5.03
C LEU A 181 -3.48 -5.39 -4.43
N THR A 182 -3.95 -5.18 -3.20
CA THR A 182 -4.92 -6.06 -2.55
C THR A 182 -6.13 -5.25 -2.12
N PHE A 183 -7.32 -5.80 -2.30
CA PHE A 183 -8.59 -5.27 -1.79
C PHE A 183 -9.10 -6.11 -0.63
N LEU A 184 -9.87 -5.51 0.28
CA LEU A 184 -10.78 -6.30 1.09
C LEU A 184 -11.87 -6.88 0.18
N SER A 185 -11.94 -8.21 0.10
CA SER A 185 -13.02 -8.98 -0.55
C SER A 185 -14.03 -9.47 0.47
#